data_AF-B4DAK1-F1
#
_entry.id   AF-B4DAK1-F1
#
_cell.length_a   1.000
_cell.length_b   1.000
_cell.length_c   1.000
_cell.angle_alpha   90.00
_cell.angle_beta   90.00
_cell.angle_gamma   90.00
#
_symmetry.space_group_name_H-M   'P 1'
#
loop_
_entity.id
_entity.type
_entity.pdbx_description
1 polymer ?
#
loop_
_entity_poly.entity_id
_entity_poly.type
_entity_poly.pdbx_seq_one_letter_code
_entity_poly.pdbx_strand_id
1 'polypeptide(L)'
;MILPPFVGAIGVLHILGQYGALNAVLMHLGVLGPNDTIDWLGRGRMWGVIALNALHLYPILFLNLTAALANLDPAMEEAAENLGCTGFRKFRRITLPLIMPGLFAGGTIIFIFAFTELGVPLIFDLSRITSVQIFYGIKEIAGNPFPFALVAVMLVSTALLYAVSKLLFGRADNAMVSKATTVSNARTPGIAARWACTLGFAAITLAALLPHIGVILASVAGDWHHTVLPTGWTADHYRTALAHPLAVPSILNSLKYSSLATIFDLVLGVLVAYVVVRTTLPGRNLLDALAMLPLAAPGLVLAFGYISMTQDGRTFAFLNPSKDPTLLLVIAYAVRRLPYVVRSAAAGLQQTSVTLEEAAQNLGCPPLRALRRVTFPLIAANVLAGGLLAFAFAMLEVSDSLVLAQKQIHFPITKAIYELFQMMGEGRFVASALGVWAMVFLALTIFVTSRILGKKLGALFRV
;
A
#
# COMPACT_ATOMS: atom_id res chain seq x y z
N MET A 1 6.62 -3.58 1.47
CA MET A 1 6.49 -4.86 2.19
C MET A 1 5.51 -5.75 1.45
N ILE A 2 5.71 -7.08 1.46
CA ILE A 2 4.87 -8.05 0.74
C ILE A 2 3.90 -8.70 1.74
N LEU A 3 3.09 -7.88 2.41
CA LEU A 3 2.44 -8.25 3.66
C LEU A 3 1.27 -7.28 3.93
N PRO A 4 0.03 -7.75 4.18
CA PRO A 4 -1.00 -6.87 4.71
C PRO A 4 -0.51 -6.24 6.04
N PRO A 5 -0.66 -4.92 6.24
CA PRO A 5 -0.10 -4.22 7.41
C PRO A 5 -0.40 -4.90 8.75
N PHE A 6 -1.64 -5.35 8.94
CA PHE A 6 -2.09 -5.97 10.17
C PHE A 6 -1.56 -7.40 10.38
N VAL A 7 -1.25 -8.14 9.30
CA VAL A 7 -0.57 -9.44 9.45
C VAL A 7 0.83 -9.22 10.02
N GLY A 8 1.49 -8.14 9.60
CA GLY A 8 2.76 -7.72 10.21
C GLY A 8 2.61 -7.39 11.68
N ALA A 9 1.49 -6.77 12.06
CA ALA A 9 1.18 -6.47 13.45
C ALA A 9 1.10 -7.74 14.30
N ILE A 10 0.53 -8.84 13.78
CA ILE A 10 0.49 -10.15 14.47
C ILE A 10 1.92 -10.66 14.74
N GLY A 11 2.80 -10.63 13.73
CA GLY A 11 4.18 -11.04 13.89
C GLY A 11 4.95 -10.20 14.92
N VAL A 12 4.71 -8.89 14.93
CA VAL A 12 5.32 -7.98 15.92
C VAL A 12 4.84 -8.29 17.33
N LEU A 13 3.58 -8.68 17.53
CA LEU A 13 3.07 -9.06 18.86
C LEU A 13 3.78 -10.30 19.42
N HIS A 14 4.17 -11.27 18.58
CA HIS A 14 4.97 -12.43 19.03
C HIS A 14 6.39 -12.04 19.47
N ILE A 15 6.92 -10.92 18.97
CA ILE A 15 8.29 -10.49 19.25
C ILE A 15 8.33 -9.50 20.42
N LEU A 16 7.47 -8.47 20.38
CA LEU A 16 7.45 -7.35 21.33
C LEU A 16 6.36 -7.48 22.41
N GLY A 17 5.53 -8.52 22.37
CA GLY A 17 4.55 -8.78 23.43
C GLY A 17 5.21 -9.07 24.78
N GLN A 18 4.43 -8.99 25.86
CA GLN A 18 4.91 -9.26 27.23
C GLN A 18 5.59 -10.63 27.36
N TYR A 19 5.10 -11.63 26.63
CA TYR A 19 5.65 -12.98 26.61
C TYR A 19 6.40 -13.30 25.32
N GLY A 20 6.82 -12.26 24.59
CA GLY A 20 7.45 -12.37 23.28
C GLY A 20 8.96 -12.59 23.31
N ALA A 21 9.51 -12.83 22.13
CA ALA A 21 10.92 -13.19 21.94
C ALA A 21 11.92 -12.16 22.50
N LEU A 22 11.60 -10.85 22.46
CA LEU A 22 12.52 -9.82 22.95
C LEU A 22 12.75 -9.92 24.46
N ASN A 23 11.69 -10.17 25.24
CA ASN A 23 11.83 -10.41 26.68
C ASN A 23 12.63 -11.68 26.94
N ALA A 24 12.37 -12.75 26.18
CA ALA A 24 13.12 -14.00 26.30
C ALA A 24 14.62 -13.83 26.03
N VAL A 25 15.00 -12.99 25.05
CA VAL A 25 16.41 -12.67 24.78
C VAL A 25 17.05 -11.96 25.98
N LEU A 26 16.36 -10.97 26.55
CA LEU A 26 16.88 -10.23 27.70
C LEU A 26 16.95 -11.09 28.97
N MET A 27 16.03 -12.03 29.15
CA MET A 27 16.11 -13.04 30.21
C MET A 27 17.34 -13.95 30.00
N HIS A 28 17.58 -14.38 28.76
CA HIS A 28 18.74 -15.22 28.43
C HIS A 28 20.07 -14.48 28.62
N LEU A 29 20.10 -13.17 28.38
CA LEU A 29 21.25 -12.30 28.64
C LEU A 29 21.43 -11.93 30.13
N GLY A 30 20.52 -12.37 31.01
CA GLY A 30 20.55 -12.04 32.44
C GLY A 30 20.19 -10.60 32.77
N VAL A 31 19.60 -9.85 31.83
CA VAL A 31 19.15 -8.47 32.01
C VAL A 31 17.79 -8.41 32.72
N LEU A 32 16.94 -9.41 32.50
CA LEU A 32 15.63 -9.57 33.15
C LEU A 32 15.60 -10.86 33.97
N GLY A 33 14.90 -10.85 35.11
CA GLY A 33 14.64 -12.06 35.87
C GLY A 33 13.70 -13.03 35.14
N PRO A 34 13.66 -14.32 35.52
CA PRO A 34 12.87 -15.35 34.81
C PRO A 34 11.37 -15.08 34.76
N ASN A 35 10.85 -14.30 35.71
CA ASN A 35 9.44 -13.93 35.81
C ASN A 35 9.19 -12.46 35.45
N ASP A 36 10.23 -11.69 35.14
CA ASP A 36 10.09 -10.27 34.84
C ASP A 36 9.72 -10.07 33.37
N THR A 37 8.60 -9.42 33.11
CA THR A 37 8.17 -9.11 31.74
C THR A 37 8.11 -7.60 31.53
N ILE A 38 8.73 -7.11 30.45
CA ILE A 38 8.54 -5.74 29.99
C ILE A 38 7.42 -5.73 28.96
N ASP A 39 6.36 -4.95 29.22
CA ASP A 39 5.37 -4.66 28.20
C ASP A 39 5.87 -3.54 27.28
N TRP A 40 6.66 -3.91 26.26
CA TRP A 40 7.22 -2.97 25.27
C TRP A 40 6.13 -2.15 24.57
N LEU A 41 4.95 -2.74 24.43
CA LEU A 41 3.81 -2.11 23.81
C LEU A 41 2.99 -1.35 24.85
N GLY A 42 2.59 -1.95 25.96
CA GLY A 42 2.06 -1.28 27.16
C GLY A 42 1.24 -0.02 26.91
N ARG A 43 1.63 1.09 27.55
CA ARG A 43 1.09 2.44 27.26
C ARG A 43 1.61 3.04 25.95
N GLY A 44 2.66 2.46 25.37
CA GLY A 44 3.32 2.88 24.13
C GLY A 44 2.79 2.22 22.85
N ARG A 45 1.64 1.53 22.87
CA ARG A 45 1.08 0.81 21.70
C ARG A 45 0.97 1.72 20.47
N MET A 46 0.69 3.00 20.69
CA MET A 46 0.69 4.03 19.65
C MET A 46 2.05 4.14 18.93
N TRP A 47 3.16 4.11 19.66
CA TRP A 47 4.50 4.12 19.07
C TRP A 47 4.78 2.86 18.25
N GLY A 48 4.26 1.71 18.69
CA GLY A 48 4.31 0.48 17.91
C GLY A 48 3.55 0.58 16.59
N VAL A 49 2.36 1.19 16.61
CA VAL A 49 1.59 1.50 15.38
C VAL A 49 2.35 2.47 14.47
N ILE A 50 2.92 3.55 15.02
CA ILE A 50 3.71 4.53 14.26
C ILE A 50 4.92 3.85 13.62
N ALA A 51 5.68 3.04 14.39
CA ALA A 51 6.85 2.35 13.89
C ALA A 51 6.51 1.33 12.80
N LEU A 52 5.45 0.54 12.99
CA LEU A 52 5.04 -0.44 11.99
C LEU A 52 4.52 0.22 10.71
N ASN A 53 3.75 1.32 10.84
CA ASN A 53 3.33 2.12 9.68
C ASN A 53 4.53 2.74 8.96
N ALA A 54 5.52 3.25 9.68
CA ALA A 54 6.75 3.77 9.08
C ALA A 54 7.49 2.66 8.31
N LEU A 55 7.65 1.47 8.89
CA LEU A 55 8.27 0.32 8.22
C LEU A 55 7.47 -0.19 7.01
N HIS A 56 6.15 -0.04 7.04
CA HIS A 56 5.28 -0.41 5.91
C HIS A 56 5.35 0.60 4.76
N LEU A 57 5.37 1.89 5.07
CA LEU A 57 5.25 2.97 4.10
C LEU A 57 6.60 3.53 3.63
N TYR A 58 7.72 3.28 4.33
CA TYR A 58 9.04 3.77 3.92
C TYR A 58 9.44 3.39 2.48
N PRO A 59 9.12 2.20 1.93
CA PRO A 59 9.55 1.85 0.57
C PRO A 59 8.93 2.78 -0.47
N ILE A 60 7.69 3.24 -0.22
CA ILE A 60 6.99 4.19 -1.10
C ILE A 60 7.71 5.54 -1.07
N LEU A 61 8.10 6.03 0.13
CA LEU A 61 8.86 7.27 0.24
C LEU A 61 10.23 7.15 -0.42
N PHE A 62 10.90 6.03 -0.18
CA PHE A 62 12.23 5.75 -0.71
C PHE A 62 12.24 5.78 -2.24
N LEU A 63 11.25 5.17 -2.90
CA LEU A 63 11.12 5.22 -4.36
C LEU A 63 10.87 6.64 -4.88
N ASN A 64 10.00 7.41 -4.24
CA ASN A 64 9.76 8.82 -4.61
C ASN A 64 11.01 9.68 -4.40
N LEU A 65 11.71 9.48 -3.28
CA LEU A 65 12.91 10.24 -2.94
C LEU A 65 14.09 9.91 -3.86
N THR A 66 14.27 8.62 -4.20
CA THR A 66 15.28 8.20 -5.16
C THR A 66 14.99 8.71 -6.56
N ALA A 67 13.72 8.76 -6.98
CA ALA A 67 13.34 9.39 -8.23
C ALA A 67 13.63 10.90 -8.24
N ALA A 68 13.30 11.61 -7.15
CA ALA A 68 13.59 13.04 -7.00
C ALA A 68 15.11 13.32 -7.01
N LEU A 69 15.89 12.52 -6.28
CA LEU A 69 17.36 12.61 -6.26
C LEU A 69 17.97 12.30 -7.63
N ALA A 70 17.45 11.31 -8.37
CA ALA A 70 17.94 10.94 -9.69
C ALA A 70 17.69 12.03 -10.75
N ASN A 71 16.76 12.95 -10.50
CA ASN A 71 16.50 14.08 -11.39
C ASN A 71 17.39 15.29 -11.09
N LEU A 72 18.13 15.31 -9.96
CA LEU A 72 19.03 16.41 -9.63
C LEU A 72 20.28 16.39 -10.51
N ASP A 73 20.61 17.53 -11.10
CA ASP A 73 21.85 17.71 -11.84
C ASP A 73 23.08 17.74 -10.90
N PRO A 74 24.03 16.80 -11.06
CA PRO A 74 25.25 16.77 -10.29
C PRO A 74 26.04 18.09 -10.31
N ALA A 75 25.93 18.88 -11.39
CA ALA A 75 26.63 20.16 -11.53
C ALA A 75 26.24 21.16 -10.42
N MET A 76 25.02 21.08 -9.88
CA MET A 76 24.59 21.92 -8.76
C MET A 76 25.36 21.60 -7.47
N GLU A 77 25.65 20.33 -7.24
CA GLU A 77 26.45 19.91 -6.09
C GLU A 77 27.93 20.24 -6.26
N GLU A 78 28.48 20.08 -7.47
CA GLU A 78 29.87 20.43 -7.79
C GLU A 78 30.11 21.94 -7.71
N ALA A 79 29.19 22.76 -8.22
CA ALA A 79 29.24 24.21 -8.09
C ALA A 79 29.19 24.66 -6.62
N ALA A 80 28.35 24.01 -5.81
CA ALA A 80 28.30 24.27 -4.37
C ALA A 80 29.62 23.90 -3.67
N GLU A 81 30.22 22.76 -4.02
CA GLU A 81 31.53 22.34 -3.50
C GLU A 81 32.64 23.34 -3.90
N ASN A 82 32.66 23.82 -5.14
CA ASN A 82 33.61 24.81 -5.64
C ASN A 82 33.51 26.16 -4.87
N LEU A 83 32.31 26.53 -4.42
CA LEU A 83 32.07 27.72 -3.60
C LEU A 83 32.28 27.48 -2.09
N GLY A 84 32.81 26.32 -1.69
CA GLY A 84 33.11 25.97 -0.30
C GLY A 84 31.91 25.43 0.52
N CYS A 85 30.79 25.09 -0.13
CA CYS A 85 29.63 24.49 0.52
C CYS A 85 29.70 22.95 0.46
N THR A 86 30.09 22.31 1.56
CA THR A 86 30.32 20.85 1.62
C THR A 86 29.46 20.14 2.68
N GLY A 87 29.42 18.80 2.63
CA GLY A 87 28.80 17.94 3.65
C GLY A 87 27.32 18.22 3.91
N PHE A 88 26.92 18.23 5.20
CA PHE A 88 25.54 18.48 5.61
C PHE A 88 25.04 19.88 5.23
N ARG A 89 25.94 20.87 5.13
CA ARG A 89 25.60 22.22 4.68
C ARG A 89 25.13 22.22 3.21
N LYS A 90 25.83 21.47 2.35
CA LYS A 90 25.43 21.24 0.95
C LYS A 90 24.07 20.56 0.87
N PHE A 91 23.88 19.47 1.62
CA PHE A 91 22.59 18.77 1.68
C PHE A 91 21.45 19.72 2.09
N ARG A 92 21.60 20.47 3.18
CA ARG A 92 20.52 21.33 3.70
C ARG A 92 20.22 22.54 2.82
N ARG A 93 21.22 23.10 2.14
CA ARG A 93 21.05 24.33 1.33
C ARG A 93 20.74 24.06 -0.15
N ILE A 94 21.16 22.93 -0.69
CA ILE A 94 21.07 22.62 -2.11
C ILE A 94 20.17 21.40 -2.32
N THR A 95 20.62 20.21 -1.90
CA THR A 95 19.94 18.95 -2.19
C THR A 95 18.52 18.91 -1.60
N LEU A 96 18.35 19.24 -0.31
CA LEU A 96 17.07 19.18 0.39
C LEU A 96 16.03 20.12 -0.25
N PRO A 97 16.27 21.43 -0.42
CA PRO A 97 15.31 22.32 -1.09
C PRO A 97 14.92 21.87 -2.49
N LEU A 98 15.86 21.31 -3.26
CA LEU A 98 15.60 20.83 -4.62
C LEU A 98 14.76 19.54 -4.64
N ILE A 99 14.92 18.64 -3.68
CA ILE A 99 14.08 17.44 -3.56
C ILE A 99 12.79 17.68 -2.77
N MET A 100 12.61 18.82 -2.08
CA MET A 100 11.43 19.10 -1.27
C MET A 100 10.10 18.87 -2.02
N PRO A 101 9.93 19.31 -3.29
CA PRO A 101 8.69 19.05 -4.02
C PRO A 101 8.37 17.56 -4.14
N GLY A 102 9.37 16.74 -4.47
CA GLY A 102 9.23 15.28 -4.53
C GLY A 102 9.00 14.64 -3.16
N LEU A 103 9.69 15.13 -2.13
CA LEU A 103 9.52 14.68 -0.74
C LEU A 103 8.11 14.96 -0.24
N PHE A 104 7.54 16.14 -0.51
CA PHE A 104 6.18 16.50 -0.13
C PHE A 104 5.14 15.73 -0.94
N ALA A 105 5.34 15.55 -2.26
CA ALA A 105 4.44 14.74 -3.07
C ALA A 105 4.33 13.30 -2.53
N GLY A 106 5.47 12.66 -2.25
CA GLY A 106 5.50 11.33 -1.62
C GLY A 106 4.97 11.34 -0.18
N GLY A 107 5.31 12.37 0.59
CA GLY A 107 4.89 12.56 1.98
C GLY A 107 3.38 12.70 2.14
N THR A 108 2.71 13.42 1.24
CA THR A 108 1.24 13.57 1.25
C THR A 108 0.56 12.23 1.02
N ILE A 109 1.01 11.42 0.07
CA ILE A 109 0.44 10.08 -0.17
C ILE A 109 0.61 9.19 1.07
N ILE A 110 1.79 9.20 1.66
CA ILE A 110 2.09 8.41 2.87
C ILE A 110 1.28 8.88 4.06
N PHE A 111 1.10 10.19 4.21
CA PHE A 111 0.23 10.74 5.24
C PHE A 111 -1.18 10.21 5.08
N ILE A 112 -1.75 10.24 3.86
CA ILE A 112 -3.09 9.71 3.59
C ILE A 112 -3.17 8.22 3.94
N PHE A 113 -2.18 7.42 3.54
CA PHE A 113 -2.17 5.99 3.86
C PHE A 113 -2.07 5.74 5.38
N ALA A 114 -1.18 6.44 6.08
CA ALA A 114 -1.04 6.33 7.53
C ALA A 114 -2.28 6.81 8.29
N PHE A 115 -2.90 7.90 7.83
CA PHE A 115 -4.10 8.50 8.44
C PHE A 115 -5.33 7.60 8.30
N THR A 116 -5.35 6.76 7.26
CA THR A 116 -6.48 5.90 6.93
C THR A 116 -6.24 4.44 7.30
N GLU A 117 -5.08 4.16 7.92
CA GLU A 117 -4.72 2.83 8.37
C GLU A 117 -5.69 2.35 9.47
N LEU A 118 -6.28 1.18 9.24
CA LEU A 118 -7.20 0.52 10.17
C LEU A 118 -6.57 -0.72 10.81
N GLY A 119 -5.83 -1.49 10.03
CA GLY A 119 -5.48 -2.86 10.36
C GLY A 119 -4.50 -2.96 11.53
N VAL A 120 -3.40 -2.19 11.47
CA VAL A 120 -2.40 -2.18 12.54
C VAL A 120 -2.99 -1.72 13.89
N PRO A 121 -3.71 -0.58 13.97
CA PRO A 121 -4.46 -0.16 15.16
C PRO A 121 -5.38 -1.24 15.76
N LEU A 122 -6.11 -1.98 14.91
CA LEU A 122 -7.03 -3.01 15.37
C LEU A 122 -6.31 -4.17 16.05
N ILE A 123 -5.20 -4.64 15.47
CA ILE A 123 -4.42 -5.76 16.06
C ILE A 123 -3.72 -5.33 17.35
N PHE A 124 -3.31 -4.07 17.44
CA PHE A 124 -2.71 -3.50 18.66
C PHE A 124 -3.77 -3.10 19.70
N ASP A 125 -5.05 -3.36 19.43
CA ASP A 125 -6.18 -3.08 20.31
C ASP A 125 -6.22 -1.60 20.75
N LEU A 126 -6.03 -0.69 19.79
CA LEU A 126 -6.12 0.76 19.99
C LEU A 126 -7.49 1.27 19.56
N SER A 127 -8.39 1.42 20.53
CA SER A 127 -9.77 1.87 20.30
C SER A 127 -9.91 3.39 20.08
N ARG A 128 -8.98 4.21 20.60
CA ARG A 128 -8.99 5.68 20.44
C ARG A 128 -8.24 6.15 19.18
N ILE A 129 -8.56 5.54 18.04
CA ILE A 129 -8.06 5.94 16.72
C ILE A 129 -9.27 6.13 15.80
N THR A 130 -9.30 7.24 15.05
CA THR A 130 -10.45 7.62 14.22
C THR A 130 -10.91 6.49 13.29
N SER A 131 -9.99 5.83 12.59
CA SER A 131 -10.30 4.70 11.70
C SER A 131 -10.96 3.53 12.46
N VAL A 132 -10.47 3.20 13.65
CA VAL A 132 -11.00 2.14 14.52
C VAL A 132 -12.38 2.52 15.10
N GLN A 133 -12.55 3.77 15.53
CA GLN A 133 -13.83 4.26 16.03
C GLN A 133 -14.92 4.23 14.96
N ILE A 134 -14.58 4.63 13.73
CA ILE A 134 -15.52 4.51 12.62
C ILE A 134 -15.82 3.02 12.37
N PHE A 135 -14.82 2.14 12.31
CA PHE A 135 -15.04 0.70 12.12
C PHE A 135 -15.98 0.08 13.17
N TYR A 136 -15.79 0.35 14.47
CA TYR A 136 -16.69 -0.15 15.50
C TYR A 136 -18.08 0.49 15.43
N GLY A 137 -18.16 1.74 14.98
CA GLY A 137 -19.40 2.46 14.74
C GLY A 137 -20.33 1.85 13.67
N ILE A 138 -19.85 0.90 12.84
CA ILE A 138 -20.67 0.24 11.81
C ILE A 138 -21.92 -0.40 12.42
N LYS A 139 -21.79 -1.01 13.60
CA LYS A 139 -22.90 -1.72 14.27
C LYS A 139 -24.00 -0.79 14.77
N GLU A 140 -23.73 0.52 14.88
CA GLU A 140 -24.64 1.52 15.46
C GLU A 140 -25.21 2.51 14.42
N ILE A 141 -24.97 2.26 13.13
CA ILE A 141 -25.31 3.18 12.02
C ILE A 141 -26.79 3.61 12.02
N ALA A 142 -27.71 2.75 12.45
CA ALA A 142 -29.14 3.04 12.40
C ALA A 142 -29.61 4.12 13.40
N GLY A 143 -28.80 4.49 14.39
CA GLY A 143 -29.20 5.43 15.44
C GLY A 143 -28.10 6.37 15.95
N ASN A 144 -26.85 6.19 15.52
CA ASN A 144 -25.72 6.99 15.99
C ASN A 144 -25.10 7.81 14.84
N PRO A 145 -25.20 9.16 14.85
CA PRO A 145 -24.57 10.00 13.82
C PRO A 145 -23.05 10.12 13.99
N PHE A 146 -22.48 9.67 15.10
CA PHE A 146 -21.06 9.82 15.43
C PHE A 146 -20.10 9.24 14.38
N PRO A 147 -20.29 8.01 13.85
CA PRO A 147 -19.41 7.45 12.83
C PRO A 147 -19.43 8.28 11.54
N PHE A 148 -20.58 8.84 11.17
CA PHE A 148 -20.70 9.73 10.01
C PHE A 148 -19.96 11.05 10.20
N ALA A 149 -20.03 11.63 11.40
CA ALA A 149 -19.27 12.83 11.73
C ALA A 149 -17.75 12.57 11.62
N LEU A 150 -17.27 11.44 12.12
CA LEU A 150 -15.86 11.05 11.99
C LEU A 150 -15.45 10.80 10.53
N VAL A 151 -16.31 10.16 9.72
CA VAL A 151 -16.08 10.00 8.27
C VAL A 151 -15.97 11.36 7.58
N ALA A 152 -16.88 12.29 7.89
CA ALA A 152 -16.85 13.65 7.33
C ALA A 152 -15.57 14.40 7.74
N VAL A 153 -15.20 14.37 9.03
CA VAL A 153 -13.96 14.98 9.52
C VAL A 153 -12.75 14.36 8.83
N MET A 154 -12.68 13.04 8.73
CA MET A 154 -11.57 12.34 8.07
C MET A 154 -11.45 12.71 6.59
N LEU A 155 -12.58 12.83 5.88
CA LEU A 155 -12.62 13.28 4.49
C LEU A 155 -12.17 14.75 4.34
N VAL A 156 -12.69 15.66 5.18
CA VAL A 156 -12.33 17.08 5.14
C VAL A 156 -10.86 17.28 5.48
N SER A 157 -10.34 16.64 6.53
CA SER A 157 -8.92 16.72 6.89
C SER A 157 -8.03 16.21 5.76
N THR A 158 -8.41 15.09 5.14
CA THR A 158 -7.64 14.52 4.03
C THR A 158 -7.66 15.42 2.79
N ALA A 159 -8.84 15.94 2.42
CA ALA A 159 -8.99 16.85 1.29
C ALA A 159 -8.22 18.18 1.51
N LEU A 160 -8.28 18.73 2.72
CA LEU A 160 -7.56 19.95 3.08
C LEU A 160 -6.04 19.74 2.97
N LEU A 161 -5.52 18.64 3.49
CA LEU A 161 -4.09 18.35 3.44
C LEU A 161 -3.60 18.11 2.01
N TYR A 162 -4.39 17.39 1.20
CA TYR A 162 -4.11 17.25 -0.21
C TYR A 162 -4.11 18.61 -0.94
N ALA A 163 -5.11 19.45 -0.68
CA ALA A 163 -5.21 20.78 -1.28
C ALA A 163 -4.03 21.70 -0.88
N VAL A 164 -3.67 21.72 0.41
CA VAL A 164 -2.51 22.47 0.93
C VAL A 164 -1.22 21.99 0.28
N SER A 165 -1.01 20.68 0.18
CA SER A 165 0.14 20.11 -0.51
C SER A 165 0.22 20.56 -1.97
N LYS A 166 -0.92 20.52 -2.68
CA LYS A 166 -0.99 20.95 -4.08
C LYS A 166 -0.76 22.46 -4.25
N LEU A 167 -1.28 23.30 -3.35
CA LEU A 167 -1.13 24.76 -3.43
C LEU A 167 0.29 25.23 -3.12
N LEU A 168 0.92 24.65 -2.10
CA LEU A 168 2.27 25.03 -1.67
C LEU A 168 3.35 24.52 -2.64
N PHE A 169 3.17 23.33 -3.22
CA PHE A 169 4.24 22.62 -3.94
C PHE A 169 3.91 22.26 -5.39
N GLY A 170 2.65 22.29 -5.80
CA GLY A 170 2.22 21.97 -7.18
C GLY A 170 2.57 23.04 -8.23
N ARG A 171 3.20 24.15 -7.82
CA ARG A 171 3.74 25.18 -8.74
C ARG A 171 5.21 24.94 -9.10
N ALA A 172 5.86 23.93 -8.52
CA ALA A 172 7.29 23.68 -8.68
C ALA A 172 7.66 22.87 -9.94
N ASP A 173 6.71 22.58 -10.84
CA ASP A 173 6.98 21.97 -12.16
C ASP A 173 8.02 22.79 -12.97
N ASN A 174 8.14 24.09 -12.69
CA ASN A 174 9.11 24.97 -13.33
C ASN A 174 10.52 24.97 -12.70
N ALA A 175 10.73 24.31 -11.55
CA ALA A 175 12.03 24.27 -10.87
C ALA A 175 12.86 23.00 -11.18
N MET A 176 12.26 21.96 -11.76
CA MET A 176 12.95 20.74 -12.21
C MET A 176 13.34 20.78 -13.70
N VAL A 177 13.75 21.95 -14.20
CA VAL A 177 14.15 22.10 -15.62
C VAL A 177 15.55 21.55 -15.88
N SER A 178 16.40 21.38 -14.86
CA SER A 178 17.63 20.61 -15.05
C SER A 178 17.35 19.12 -14.89
N LYS A 179 16.95 18.46 -15.98
CA LYS A 179 17.11 17.00 -16.07
C LYS A 179 18.61 16.73 -16.09
N ALA A 180 19.10 15.94 -15.13
CA ALA A 180 20.48 15.49 -15.11
C ALA A 180 20.90 14.94 -16.49
N THR A 181 21.73 15.69 -17.21
CA THR A 181 22.38 15.28 -18.46
C THR A 181 23.71 14.56 -18.20
N THR A 182 24.23 14.65 -16.97
CA THR A 182 25.48 14.06 -16.53
C THR A 182 25.23 12.94 -15.52
N VAL A 183 25.90 11.80 -15.72
CA VAL A 183 25.89 10.70 -14.75
C VAL A 183 26.84 11.07 -13.62
N SER A 184 26.32 11.20 -12.40
CA SER A 184 27.17 11.35 -11.21
C SER A 184 28.06 10.11 -11.06
N ASN A 185 29.37 10.31 -10.96
CA ASN A 185 30.29 9.23 -10.62
C ASN A 185 30.05 8.79 -9.18
N ALA A 186 29.79 7.49 -8.96
CA ALA A 186 29.63 6.93 -7.63
C ALA A 186 30.92 7.16 -6.81
N ARG A 187 30.85 7.99 -5.78
CA ARG A 187 31.96 8.21 -4.85
C ARG A 187 32.02 7.02 -3.87
N THR A 188 33.16 6.35 -3.78
CA THR A 188 33.37 5.32 -2.75
C THR A 188 33.63 5.98 -1.40
N PRO A 189 32.77 5.79 -0.39
CA PRO A 189 32.99 6.36 0.94
C PRO A 189 34.22 5.72 1.60
N GLY A 190 34.86 6.45 2.52
CA GLY A 190 35.92 5.89 3.36
C GLY A 190 35.44 4.70 4.20
N ILE A 191 36.36 3.86 4.69
CA ILE A 191 36.04 2.58 5.34
C ILE A 191 35.03 2.72 6.49
N ALA A 192 35.19 3.72 7.37
CA ALA A 192 34.27 3.95 8.47
C ALA A 192 32.86 4.32 8.00
N ALA A 193 32.76 5.23 7.01
CA ALA A 193 31.48 5.62 6.41
C ALA A 193 30.82 4.44 5.67
N ARG A 194 31.61 3.58 5.00
CA ARG A 194 31.12 2.35 4.37
C ARG A 194 30.47 1.43 5.40
N TRP A 195 31.13 1.17 6.53
CA TRP A 195 30.57 0.33 7.60
C TRP A 195 29.33 0.98 8.22
N ALA A 196 29.36 2.28 8.52
CA ALA A 196 28.21 2.99 9.06
C ALA A 196 26.99 2.93 8.13
N CYS A 197 27.17 3.16 6.83
CA CYS A 197 26.10 3.02 5.84
C CYS A 197 25.60 1.58 5.76
N THR A 198 26.51 0.60 5.69
CA THR A 198 26.14 -0.82 5.59
C THR A 198 25.35 -1.27 6.81
N LEU A 199 25.80 -0.92 8.02
CA LEU A 199 25.10 -1.24 9.26
C LEU A 199 23.76 -0.52 9.36
N GLY A 200 23.67 0.75 8.94
CA GLY A 200 22.41 1.49 8.90
C GLY A 200 21.38 0.86 7.96
N PHE A 201 21.78 0.52 6.73
CA PHE A 201 20.92 -0.17 5.78
C PHE A 201 20.54 -1.58 6.26
N ALA A 202 21.49 -2.32 6.83
CA ALA A 202 21.23 -3.65 7.40
C ALA A 202 20.23 -3.57 8.55
N ALA A 203 20.37 -2.59 9.46
CA ALA A 203 19.46 -2.40 10.58
C ALA A 203 18.03 -2.07 10.12
N ILE A 204 17.88 -1.14 9.17
CA ILE A 204 16.55 -0.80 8.60
C ILE A 204 15.95 -2.00 7.88
N THR A 205 16.75 -2.74 7.12
CA THR A 205 16.29 -3.94 6.41
C THR A 205 15.83 -5.01 7.39
N LEU A 206 16.62 -5.27 8.44
CA LEU A 206 16.27 -6.22 9.49
C LEU A 206 14.99 -5.80 10.23
N ALA A 207 14.85 -4.51 10.56
CA ALA A 207 13.64 -3.97 11.17
C ALA A 207 12.41 -4.15 10.27
N ALA A 208 12.54 -3.93 8.95
CA ALA A 208 11.47 -4.14 7.99
C ALA A 208 11.14 -5.64 7.77
N LEU A 209 12.10 -6.54 7.96
CA LEU A 209 11.89 -7.98 7.88
C LEU A 209 11.29 -8.56 9.16
N LEU A 210 11.47 -7.91 10.31
CA LEU A 210 11.03 -8.38 11.61
C LEU A 210 9.54 -8.81 11.66
N PRO A 211 8.57 -8.04 11.11
CA PRO A 211 7.17 -8.46 11.09
C PRO A 211 6.94 -9.72 10.23
N HIS A 212 7.67 -9.86 9.11
CA HIS A 212 7.57 -11.04 8.24
C HIS A 212 8.16 -12.27 8.93
N ILE A 213 9.32 -12.12 9.58
CA ILE A 213 9.96 -13.19 10.36
C ILE A 213 9.01 -13.65 11.47
N GLY A 214 8.41 -12.71 12.21
CA GLY A 214 7.44 -13.03 13.26
C GLY A 214 6.25 -13.84 12.74
N VAL A 215 5.65 -13.45 11.62
CA VAL A 215 4.51 -14.18 11.04
C VAL A 215 4.93 -15.56 10.54
N ILE A 216 6.09 -15.66 9.86
CA ILE A 216 6.59 -16.94 9.34
C ILE A 216 6.90 -17.90 10.49
N LEU A 217 7.62 -17.45 11.51
CA LEU A 217 7.92 -18.28 12.68
C LEU A 217 6.66 -18.69 13.43
N ALA A 218 5.72 -17.78 13.64
CA ALA A 218 4.45 -18.08 14.28
C ALA A 218 3.63 -19.12 13.48
N SER A 219 3.67 -19.09 12.15
CA SER A 219 2.92 -20.03 11.31
C SER A 219 3.36 -21.49 11.44
N VAL A 220 4.59 -21.74 11.93
CA VAL A 220 5.16 -23.08 12.11
C VAL A 220 5.48 -23.41 13.57
N ALA A 221 5.09 -22.53 14.49
CA ALA A 221 5.37 -22.68 15.92
C ALA A 221 4.41 -23.69 16.56
N GLY A 222 4.93 -24.70 17.26
CA GLY A 222 4.11 -25.52 18.15
C GLY A 222 3.68 -24.71 19.37
N ASP A 223 4.64 -24.07 20.02
CA ASP A 223 4.44 -23.03 21.01
C ASP A 223 5.46 -21.91 20.78
N TRP A 224 5.11 -20.68 21.16
CA TRP A 224 6.03 -19.54 21.13
C TRP A 224 5.69 -18.56 22.24
N HIS A 225 5.80 -19.04 23.47
CA HIS A 225 5.69 -18.25 24.69
C HIS A 225 7.03 -18.23 25.43
N HIS A 226 7.45 -17.07 25.94
CA HIS A 226 8.65 -16.90 26.78
C HIS A 226 9.96 -17.42 26.17
N THR A 227 10.02 -17.58 24.86
CA THR A 227 11.13 -18.23 24.17
C THR A 227 11.62 -17.35 23.03
N VAL A 228 12.94 -17.35 22.80
CA VAL A 228 13.56 -16.53 21.74
C VAL A 228 13.09 -16.97 20.36
N LEU A 229 12.95 -18.28 20.19
CA LEU A 229 12.43 -18.93 18.99
C LEU A 229 11.30 -19.88 19.37
N PRO A 230 10.42 -20.24 18.42
CA PRO A 230 9.39 -21.23 18.64
C PRO A 230 9.93 -22.54 19.25
N THR A 231 9.20 -23.08 20.21
CA THR A 231 9.43 -24.40 20.80
C THR A 231 8.52 -25.42 20.14
N GLY A 232 9.12 -26.43 19.53
CA GLY A 232 8.41 -27.37 18.68
C GLY A 232 8.04 -26.74 17.33
N TRP A 233 8.22 -27.52 16.27
CA TRP A 233 7.88 -27.11 14.92
C TRP A 233 6.73 -27.96 14.43
N THR A 234 5.69 -27.33 13.90
CA THR A 234 4.52 -28.03 13.36
C THR A 234 4.04 -27.38 12.07
N ALA A 235 3.47 -28.20 11.18
CA ALA A 235 2.73 -27.74 10.02
C ALA A 235 1.20 -27.81 10.23
N ASP A 236 0.76 -28.21 11.44
CA ASP A 236 -0.66 -28.41 11.74
C ASP A 236 -1.46 -27.13 11.59
N HIS A 237 -0.88 -25.95 11.84
CA HIS A 237 -1.57 -24.66 11.61
C HIS A 237 -2.02 -24.48 10.16
N TYR A 238 -1.25 -24.97 9.18
CA TYR A 238 -1.64 -24.94 7.77
C TYR A 238 -2.76 -25.95 7.48
N ARG A 239 -2.71 -27.13 8.11
CA ARG A 239 -3.77 -28.14 8.00
C ARG A 239 -5.07 -27.62 8.62
N THR A 240 -5.01 -27.07 9.83
CA THR A 240 -6.13 -26.46 10.55
C THR A 240 -6.68 -25.27 9.79
N ALA A 241 -5.82 -24.41 9.24
CA ALA A 241 -6.25 -23.32 8.37
C ALA A 241 -7.02 -23.86 7.17
N LEU A 242 -6.47 -24.80 6.39
CA LEU A 242 -7.13 -25.32 5.19
C LEU A 242 -8.40 -26.13 5.50
N ALA A 243 -8.48 -26.78 6.65
CA ALA A 243 -9.68 -27.45 7.13
C ALA A 243 -10.74 -26.48 7.68
N HIS A 244 -10.36 -25.25 8.01
CA HIS A 244 -11.27 -24.27 8.58
C HIS A 244 -12.30 -23.81 7.54
N PRO A 245 -13.60 -23.76 7.87
CA PRO A 245 -14.66 -23.37 6.93
C PRO A 245 -14.48 -21.98 6.32
N LEU A 246 -13.74 -21.08 6.98
CA LEU A 246 -13.46 -19.73 6.47
C LEU A 246 -12.29 -19.66 5.48
N ALA A 247 -11.30 -20.55 5.56
CA ALA A 247 -10.03 -20.30 4.88
C ALA A 247 -10.14 -20.41 3.35
N VAL A 248 -10.50 -21.59 2.82
CA VAL A 248 -10.58 -21.81 1.37
C VAL A 248 -11.60 -20.87 0.70
N PRO A 249 -12.83 -20.69 1.23
CA PRO A 249 -13.77 -19.72 0.67
C PRO A 249 -13.21 -18.30 0.67
N SER A 250 -12.47 -17.90 1.71
CA SER A 250 -11.90 -16.55 1.77
C SER A 250 -10.79 -16.28 0.76
N ILE A 251 -9.96 -17.29 0.47
CA ILE A 251 -8.96 -17.22 -0.60
C ILE A 251 -9.65 -17.07 -1.95
N LEU A 252 -10.67 -17.88 -2.21
CA LEU A 252 -11.45 -17.82 -3.46
C LEU A 252 -12.18 -16.48 -3.61
N ASN A 253 -12.76 -15.96 -2.53
CA ASN A 253 -13.40 -14.64 -2.52
C ASN A 253 -12.41 -13.53 -2.81
N SER A 254 -11.23 -13.52 -2.17
CA SER A 254 -10.18 -12.54 -2.48
C SER A 254 -9.74 -12.60 -3.94
N LEU A 255 -9.50 -13.80 -4.48
CA LEU A 255 -9.16 -13.99 -5.89
C LEU A 255 -10.30 -13.51 -6.82
N LYS A 256 -11.55 -13.84 -6.49
CA LYS A 256 -12.74 -13.39 -7.23
C LYS A 256 -12.85 -11.87 -7.25
N TYR A 257 -12.83 -11.22 -6.08
CA TYR A 257 -13.03 -9.78 -5.97
C TYR A 257 -11.89 -8.99 -6.61
N SER A 258 -10.64 -9.37 -6.33
CA SER A 258 -9.45 -8.73 -6.92
C SER A 258 -9.37 -8.91 -8.43
N SER A 259 -9.69 -10.10 -8.97
CA SER A 259 -9.65 -10.35 -10.41
C SER A 259 -10.74 -9.57 -11.14
N LEU A 260 -11.98 -9.58 -10.63
CA LEU A 260 -13.08 -8.84 -11.23
C LEU A 260 -12.83 -7.33 -11.19
N ALA A 261 -12.32 -6.81 -10.06
CA ALA A 261 -11.94 -5.41 -9.93
C ALA A 261 -10.83 -5.04 -10.91
N THR A 262 -9.79 -5.88 -11.04
CA THR A 262 -8.68 -5.64 -11.97
C THR A 262 -9.14 -5.64 -13.43
N ILE A 263 -10.03 -6.55 -13.83
CA ILE A 263 -10.60 -6.57 -15.18
C ILE A 263 -11.36 -5.26 -15.44
N PHE A 264 -12.17 -4.81 -14.48
CA PHE A 264 -12.88 -3.54 -14.58
C PHE A 264 -11.90 -2.37 -14.72
N ASP A 265 -10.85 -2.33 -13.89
CA ASP A 265 -9.84 -1.28 -13.92
C ASP A 265 -9.01 -1.29 -15.20
N LEU A 266 -8.72 -2.46 -15.77
CA LEU A 266 -8.04 -2.58 -17.06
C LEU A 266 -8.84 -1.95 -18.19
N VAL A 267 -10.15 -2.21 -18.22
CA VAL A 267 -11.03 -1.62 -19.24
C VAL A 267 -11.18 -0.13 -19.00
N LEU A 268 -11.65 0.27 -17.82
CA LEU A 268 -11.94 1.67 -17.52
C LEU A 268 -10.67 2.52 -17.50
N GLY A 269 -9.60 2.01 -16.91
CA GLY A 269 -8.34 2.72 -16.75
C GLY A 269 -7.63 3.00 -18.08
N VAL A 270 -7.65 2.04 -19.02
CA VAL A 270 -7.12 2.25 -20.38
C VAL A 270 -7.95 3.28 -21.14
N LEU A 271 -9.29 3.24 -21.02
CA LEU A 271 -10.18 4.22 -21.66
C LEU A 271 -9.95 5.62 -21.11
N VAL A 272 -9.88 5.78 -19.78
CA VAL A 272 -9.57 7.05 -19.13
C VAL A 272 -8.20 7.56 -19.57
N ALA A 273 -7.16 6.72 -19.52
CA ALA A 273 -5.82 7.09 -19.94
C ALA A 273 -5.76 7.54 -21.40
N TYR A 274 -6.48 6.85 -22.29
CA TYR A 274 -6.59 7.22 -23.70
C TYR A 274 -7.24 8.60 -23.87
N VAL A 275 -8.38 8.86 -23.20
CA VAL A 275 -9.03 10.18 -23.25
C VAL A 275 -8.10 11.28 -22.74
N VAL A 276 -7.45 11.06 -21.60
CA VAL A 276 -6.57 12.05 -20.97
C VAL A 276 -5.35 12.36 -21.82
N VAL A 277 -4.72 11.36 -22.44
CA VAL A 277 -3.44 11.52 -23.16
C VAL A 277 -3.61 11.80 -24.65
N ARG A 278 -4.56 11.12 -25.32
CA ARG A 278 -4.69 11.14 -26.78
C ARG A 278 -5.76 12.07 -27.31
N THR A 279 -6.60 12.66 -26.46
CA THR A 279 -7.70 13.54 -26.91
C THR A 279 -7.60 14.95 -26.35
N THR A 280 -8.26 15.90 -27.01
CA THR A 280 -8.42 17.30 -26.58
C THR A 280 -9.83 17.59 -26.05
N LEU A 281 -10.59 16.55 -25.69
CA LEU A 281 -11.97 16.69 -25.25
C LEU A 281 -12.12 17.64 -24.05
N PRO A 282 -13.15 18.50 -24.03
CA PRO A 282 -13.46 19.31 -22.85
C PRO A 282 -13.76 18.39 -21.67
N GLY A 283 -13.19 18.71 -20.50
CA GLY A 283 -13.37 17.91 -19.28
C GLY A 283 -12.38 16.75 -19.08
N ARG A 284 -11.42 16.50 -19.99
CA ARG A 284 -10.40 15.44 -19.81
C ARG A 284 -9.61 15.57 -18.50
N ASN A 285 -9.33 16.80 -18.06
CA ASN A 285 -8.61 17.06 -16.81
C ASN A 285 -9.49 16.78 -15.58
N LEU A 286 -10.80 16.99 -15.70
CA LEU A 286 -11.76 16.61 -14.66
C LEU A 286 -11.86 15.09 -14.58
N LEU A 287 -11.88 14.40 -15.73
CA LEU A 287 -11.87 12.93 -15.77
C LEU A 287 -10.60 12.37 -15.13
N ASP A 288 -9.42 12.93 -15.42
CA ASP A 288 -8.16 12.53 -14.75
C ASP A 288 -8.26 12.77 -13.24
N ALA A 289 -8.74 13.94 -12.81
CA ALA A 289 -8.90 14.25 -11.39
C ALA A 289 -9.86 13.29 -10.67
N LEU A 290 -11.01 12.96 -11.29
CA LEU A 290 -11.99 12.01 -10.75
C LEU A 290 -11.43 10.59 -10.68
N ALA A 291 -10.68 10.16 -11.69
CA ALA A 291 -10.04 8.85 -11.70
C ALA A 291 -8.93 8.72 -10.64
N MET A 292 -8.35 9.84 -10.19
CA MET A 292 -7.27 9.88 -9.20
C MET A 292 -7.75 10.17 -7.78
N LEU A 293 -8.96 10.73 -7.64
CA LEU A 293 -9.59 11.04 -6.37
C LEU A 293 -9.54 9.88 -5.36
N PRO A 294 -9.69 8.60 -5.75
CA PRO A 294 -9.61 7.47 -4.83
C PRO A 294 -8.26 7.31 -4.11
N LEU A 295 -7.16 7.86 -4.64
CA LEU A 295 -5.86 7.86 -3.93
C LEU A 295 -5.87 8.76 -2.69
N ALA A 296 -6.70 9.81 -2.72
CA ALA A 296 -6.87 10.71 -1.59
C ALA A 296 -8.02 10.29 -0.68
N ALA A 297 -8.95 9.46 -1.16
CA ALA A 297 -10.09 9.03 -0.35
C ALA A 297 -9.70 7.90 0.62
N PRO A 298 -9.96 8.05 1.93
CA PRO A 298 -9.83 6.95 2.88
C PRO A 298 -10.70 5.76 2.48
N GLY A 299 -10.13 4.56 2.50
CA GLY A 299 -10.88 3.33 2.20
C GLY A 299 -12.14 3.17 3.06
N LEU A 300 -11.98 3.46 4.34
CA LEU A 300 -13.06 3.36 5.30
C LEU A 300 -14.17 4.40 5.07
N VAL A 301 -13.82 5.59 4.56
CA VAL A 301 -14.81 6.60 4.13
C VAL A 301 -15.60 6.10 2.92
N LEU A 302 -14.92 5.48 1.93
CA LEU A 302 -15.59 4.90 0.76
C LEU A 302 -16.55 3.79 1.19
N ALA A 303 -16.08 2.84 2.00
CA ALA A 303 -16.89 1.74 2.51
C ALA A 303 -18.14 2.24 3.28
N PHE A 304 -17.99 3.26 4.13
CA PHE A 304 -19.12 3.87 4.82
C PHE A 304 -20.08 4.60 3.88
N GLY A 305 -19.55 5.32 2.88
CA GLY A 305 -20.36 5.93 1.84
C GLY A 305 -21.19 4.89 1.08
N TYR A 306 -20.58 3.75 0.75
CA TYR A 306 -21.25 2.60 0.13
C TYR A 306 -22.35 2.03 1.02
N ILE A 307 -22.11 1.78 2.30
CA ILE A 307 -23.18 1.33 3.21
C ILE A 307 -24.32 2.35 3.24
N SER A 308 -24.00 3.63 3.40
CA SER A 308 -24.99 4.72 3.52
C SER A 308 -25.91 4.83 2.32
N MET A 309 -25.35 4.73 1.11
CA MET A 309 -26.12 4.87 -0.14
C MET A 309 -26.95 3.62 -0.47
N THR A 310 -26.57 2.46 0.09
CA THR A 310 -27.17 1.15 -0.22
C THR A 310 -28.11 0.62 0.85
N GLN A 311 -28.42 1.41 1.89
CA GLN A 311 -29.43 1.03 2.88
C GLN A 311 -30.82 0.86 2.25
N ASP A 312 -31.65 0.03 2.88
CA ASP A 312 -33.04 -0.14 2.43
C ASP A 312 -33.78 1.22 2.45
N GLY A 313 -34.55 1.48 1.40
CA GLY A 313 -35.22 2.77 1.17
C GLY A 313 -34.37 3.84 0.46
N ARG A 314 -33.10 3.58 0.16
CA ARG A 314 -32.24 4.46 -0.67
C ARG A 314 -32.22 4.04 -2.14
N THR A 315 -31.75 4.94 -3.00
CA THR A 315 -31.67 4.73 -4.47
C THR A 315 -30.87 3.48 -4.86
N PHE A 316 -29.82 3.15 -4.11
CA PHE A 316 -28.96 2.00 -4.39
C PHE A 316 -29.21 0.81 -3.46
N ALA A 317 -30.41 0.68 -2.88
CA ALA A 317 -30.77 -0.42 -1.98
C ALA A 317 -30.62 -1.83 -2.58
N PHE A 318 -30.59 -1.95 -3.91
CA PHE A 318 -30.32 -3.21 -4.61
C PHE A 318 -28.87 -3.69 -4.46
N LEU A 319 -27.94 -2.79 -4.08
CA LEU A 319 -26.53 -3.09 -3.79
C LEU A 319 -26.26 -3.30 -2.30
N ASN A 320 -27.30 -3.47 -1.46
CA ASN A 320 -27.14 -3.57 -0.02
C ASN A 320 -26.20 -4.73 0.37
N PRO A 321 -25.05 -4.46 1.03
CA PRO A 321 -24.07 -5.49 1.38
C PRO A 321 -24.61 -6.52 2.38
N SER A 322 -25.69 -6.19 3.09
CA SER A 322 -26.39 -7.12 3.99
C SER A 322 -27.07 -8.26 3.22
N LYS A 323 -27.41 -8.04 1.94
CA LYS A 323 -28.02 -9.04 1.05
C LYS A 323 -26.92 -9.84 0.36
N ASP A 324 -26.18 -9.19 -0.54
CA ASP A 324 -25.00 -9.71 -1.24
C ASP A 324 -23.98 -8.57 -1.45
N PRO A 325 -22.80 -8.61 -0.80
CA PRO A 325 -21.78 -7.58 -0.92
C PRO A 325 -20.89 -7.75 -2.14
N THR A 326 -21.03 -8.83 -2.93
CA THR A 326 -20.09 -9.20 -4.02
C THR A 326 -19.87 -8.05 -4.99
N LEU A 327 -20.94 -7.47 -5.55
CA LEU A 327 -20.82 -6.41 -6.55
C LEU A 327 -20.22 -5.14 -5.93
N LEU A 328 -20.63 -4.80 -4.72
CA LEU A 328 -20.15 -3.62 -4.02
C LEU A 328 -18.67 -3.73 -3.62
N LEU A 329 -18.21 -4.92 -3.23
CA LEU A 329 -16.81 -5.22 -2.98
C LEU A 329 -15.97 -5.08 -4.25
N VAL A 330 -16.44 -5.61 -5.39
CA VAL A 330 -15.76 -5.44 -6.68
C VAL A 330 -15.66 -3.97 -7.07
N ILE A 331 -16.74 -3.20 -6.92
CA ILE A 331 -16.75 -1.76 -7.19
C ILE A 331 -15.79 -1.02 -6.25
N ALA A 332 -15.85 -1.30 -4.95
CA ALA A 332 -15.00 -0.64 -3.96
C ALA A 332 -13.50 -0.91 -4.23
N TYR A 333 -13.15 -2.16 -4.53
CA TYR A 333 -11.79 -2.53 -4.89
C TYR A 333 -11.37 -1.82 -6.20
N ALA A 334 -12.20 -1.87 -7.23
CA ALA A 334 -11.93 -1.24 -8.52
C ALA A 334 -11.70 0.26 -8.38
N VAL A 335 -12.63 0.99 -7.75
CA VAL A 335 -12.51 2.43 -7.54
C VAL A 335 -11.17 2.79 -6.87
N ARG A 336 -10.72 2.01 -5.89
CA ARG A 336 -9.45 2.27 -5.20
C ARG A 336 -8.21 1.90 -6.00
N ARG A 337 -8.32 1.00 -6.98
CA ARG A 337 -7.18 0.51 -7.76
C ARG A 337 -7.12 1.04 -9.20
N LEU A 338 -8.19 1.66 -9.67
CA LEU A 338 -8.28 2.39 -10.93
C LEU A 338 -7.10 3.37 -11.17
N PRO A 339 -6.66 4.18 -10.18
CA PRO A 339 -5.56 5.13 -10.39
C PRO A 339 -4.26 4.47 -10.88
N TYR A 340 -3.95 3.26 -10.41
CA TYR A 340 -2.72 2.55 -10.79
C TYR A 340 -2.74 2.14 -12.27
N VAL A 341 -3.88 1.65 -12.76
CA VAL A 341 -4.02 1.30 -14.17
C VAL A 341 -4.02 2.54 -15.05
N VAL A 342 -4.72 3.60 -14.65
CA VAL A 342 -4.76 4.87 -15.40
C VAL A 342 -3.36 5.45 -15.55
N ARG A 343 -2.59 5.58 -14.45
CA ARG A 343 -1.21 6.14 -14.53
C ARG A 343 -0.28 5.24 -15.34
N SER A 344 -0.37 3.93 -15.17
CA SER A 344 0.47 3.00 -15.94
C SER A 344 0.18 3.06 -17.44
N ALA A 345 -1.10 3.03 -17.83
CA ALA A 345 -1.52 3.13 -19.22
C ALA A 345 -1.19 4.51 -19.83
N ALA A 346 -1.39 5.59 -19.07
CA ALA A 346 -1.04 6.94 -19.50
C ALA A 346 0.46 7.09 -19.76
N ALA A 347 1.32 6.54 -18.89
CA ALA A 347 2.76 6.52 -19.10
C ALA A 347 3.16 5.76 -20.38
N GLY A 348 2.50 4.64 -20.67
CA GLY A 348 2.72 3.88 -21.91
C GLY A 348 2.32 4.68 -23.15
N LEU A 349 1.16 5.34 -23.11
CA LEU A 349 0.67 6.20 -24.19
C LEU A 349 1.57 7.41 -24.43
N GLN A 350 2.09 8.03 -23.37
CA GLN A 350 3.03 9.16 -23.47
C GLN A 350 4.39 8.74 -24.06
N GLN A 351 4.86 7.53 -23.75
CA GLN A 351 6.10 6.98 -24.33
C GLN A 351 5.93 6.56 -25.80
N THR A 352 4.71 6.23 -26.21
CA THR A 352 4.41 5.77 -27.57
C THR A 352 4.07 6.96 -28.47
N SER A 353 4.88 7.20 -29.50
CA SER A 353 4.65 8.30 -30.44
C SER A 353 3.26 8.20 -31.11
N VAL A 354 2.57 9.34 -31.19
CA VAL A 354 1.28 9.46 -31.92
C VAL A 354 1.47 9.20 -33.42
N THR A 355 2.66 9.47 -33.96
CA THR A 355 2.97 9.31 -35.38
C THR A 355 2.78 7.89 -35.90
N LEU A 356 2.86 6.86 -35.03
CA LEU A 356 2.58 5.47 -35.41
C LEU A 356 1.09 5.25 -35.71
N GLU A 357 0.21 5.93 -34.98
CA GLU A 357 -1.23 5.90 -35.20
C GLU A 357 -1.61 6.67 -36.47
N GLU A 358 -1.01 7.85 -36.67
CA GLU A 358 -1.18 8.68 -37.87
C GLU A 358 -0.70 7.95 -39.13
N ALA A 359 0.45 7.29 -39.08
CA ALA A 359 0.97 6.49 -40.19
C ALA A 359 0.02 5.33 -40.55
N ALA A 360 -0.52 4.64 -39.54
CA ALA A 360 -1.50 3.57 -39.78
C ALA A 360 -2.79 4.13 -40.41
N GLN A 361 -3.27 5.29 -39.93
CA GLN A 361 -4.46 5.94 -40.47
C GLN A 361 -4.26 6.44 -41.90
N ASN A 362 -3.08 6.97 -42.23
CA ASN A 362 -2.71 7.37 -43.60
C ASN A 362 -2.72 6.18 -44.58
N LEU A 363 -2.41 4.97 -44.11
CA LEU A 363 -2.51 3.73 -44.88
C LEU A 363 -3.94 3.16 -44.95
N GLY A 364 -4.96 3.93 -44.52
CA GLY A 364 -6.37 3.55 -44.57
C GLY A 364 -6.87 2.74 -43.37
N CYS A 365 -6.09 2.62 -42.30
CA CYS A 365 -6.53 1.94 -41.08
C CYS A 365 -7.45 2.85 -40.24
N PRO A 366 -8.71 2.48 -39.97
CA PRO A 366 -9.59 3.32 -39.16
C PRO A 366 -9.07 3.49 -37.72
N PRO A 367 -9.37 4.60 -37.01
CA PRO A 367 -8.78 4.92 -35.70
C PRO A 367 -8.88 3.81 -34.65
N LEU A 368 -10.03 3.15 -34.52
CA LEU A 368 -10.22 2.06 -33.57
C LEU A 368 -9.35 0.82 -33.90
N ARG A 369 -9.10 0.58 -35.20
CA ARG A 369 -8.24 -0.51 -35.64
C ARG A 369 -6.76 -0.16 -35.46
N ALA A 370 -6.37 1.11 -35.68
CA ALA A 370 -5.03 1.60 -35.39
C ALA A 370 -4.73 1.48 -33.88
N LEU A 371 -5.65 1.93 -33.02
CA LEU A 371 -5.56 1.78 -31.57
C LEU A 371 -5.35 0.32 -31.15
N ARG A 372 -6.18 -0.61 -31.67
CA ARG A 372 -6.13 -2.02 -31.30
C ARG A 372 -4.90 -2.77 -31.83
N ARG A 373 -4.44 -2.45 -33.05
CA ARG A 373 -3.37 -3.21 -33.72
C ARG A 373 -1.98 -2.59 -33.57
N VAL A 374 -1.88 -1.29 -33.30
CA VAL A 374 -0.61 -0.56 -33.20
C VAL A 374 -0.39 -0.12 -31.76
N THR A 375 -1.25 0.74 -31.23
CA THR A 375 -1.03 1.35 -29.91
C THR A 375 -1.13 0.34 -28.77
N PHE A 376 -2.20 -0.46 -28.73
CA PHE A 376 -2.44 -1.37 -27.62
C PHE A 376 -1.31 -2.39 -27.42
N PRO A 377 -0.79 -3.07 -28.47
CA PRO A 377 0.38 -3.93 -28.33
C PRO A 377 1.63 -3.21 -27.81
N LEU A 378 1.85 -1.96 -28.20
CA LEU A 378 3.00 -1.17 -27.76
C LEU A 378 2.92 -0.79 -26.28
N ILE A 379 1.71 -0.52 -25.77
CA ILE A 379 1.48 -0.20 -24.35
C ILE A 379 1.12 -1.42 -23.50
N ALA A 380 1.03 -2.62 -24.08
CA ALA A 380 0.52 -3.82 -23.41
C ALA A 380 1.33 -4.15 -22.14
N ALA A 381 2.65 -3.97 -22.18
CA ALA A 381 3.51 -4.18 -21.02
C ALA A 381 3.16 -3.24 -19.85
N ASN A 382 2.86 -1.97 -20.15
CA ASN A 382 2.43 -0.98 -19.15
C ASN A 382 1.04 -1.32 -18.60
N VAL A 383 0.10 -1.70 -19.48
CA VAL A 383 -1.25 -2.09 -19.07
C VAL A 383 -1.20 -3.32 -18.16
N LEU A 384 -0.43 -4.35 -18.52
CA LEU A 384 -0.21 -5.54 -17.69
C LEU A 384 0.43 -5.19 -16.35
N ALA A 385 1.42 -4.28 -16.34
CA ALA A 385 2.04 -3.84 -15.11
C ALA A 385 1.04 -3.18 -14.15
N GLY A 386 0.24 -2.25 -14.69
CA GLY A 386 -0.79 -1.54 -13.94
C GLY A 386 -1.86 -2.49 -13.41
N GLY A 387 -2.29 -3.44 -14.24
CA GLY A 387 -3.25 -4.48 -13.87
C GLY A 387 -2.72 -5.41 -12.77
N LEU A 388 -1.49 -5.90 -12.89
CA LEU A 388 -0.89 -6.76 -11.84
C LEU A 388 -0.70 -5.99 -10.52
N LEU A 389 -0.37 -4.70 -10.58
CA LEU A 389 -0.28 -3.86 -9.39
C LEU A 389 -1.64 -3.62 -8.75
N ALA A 390 -2.66 -3.33 -9.56
CA ALA A 390 -4.06 -3.20 -9.10
C ALA A 390 -4.54 -4.49 -8.43
N PHE A 391 -4.30 -5.64 -9.06
CA PHE A 391 -4.62 -6.96 -8.51
C PHE A 391 -3.90 -7.22 -7.18
N ALA A 392 -2.59 -7.00 -7.14
CA ALA A 392 -1.75 -7.17 -5.96
C ALA A 392 -2.27 -6.36 -4.75
N PHE A 393 -2.61 -5.08 -4.97
CA PHE A 393 -3.15 -4.23 -3.91
C PHE A 393 -4.62 -4.51 -3.58
N ALA A 394 -5.42 -5.01 -4.53
CA ALA A 394 -6.78 -5.46 -4.27
C ALA A 394 -6.81 -6.73 -3.40
N MET A 395 -5.87 -7.65 -3.62
CA MET A 395 -5.72 -8.86 -2.79
C MET A 395 -5.42 -8.56 -1.32
N LEU A 396 -4.78 -7.42 -1.04
CA LEU A 396 -4.45 -6.96 0.31
C LEU A 396 -5.40 -5.87 0.84
N GLU A 397 -6.56 -5.69 0.22
CA GLU A 397 -7.52 -4.70 0.70
C GLU A 397 -8.05 -5.13 2.09
N VAL A 398 -8.07 -4.20 3.03
CA VAL A 398 -8.49 -4.43 4.43
C VAL A 398 -9.73 -3.61 4.79
N SER A 399 -9.77 -2.32 4.47
CA SER A 399 -10.81 -1.41 4.94
C SER A 399 -12.19 -1.76 4.37
N ASP A 400 -12.31 -1.87 3.04
CA ASP A 400 -13.58 -2.20 2.37
C ASP A 400 -14.01 -3.62 2.73
N SER A 401 -13.05 -4.52 2.81
CA SER A 401 -13.20 -5.92 3.19
C SER A 401 -13.77 -6.10 4.59
N LEU A 402 -13.24 -5.36 5.57
CA LEU A 402 -13.70 -5.45 6.96
C LEU A 402 -15.09 -4.85 7.15
N VAL A 403 -15.46 -3.87 6.33
CA VAL A 403 -16.71 -3.10 6.45
C VAL A 403 -17.87 -3.70 5.64
N LEU A 404 -17.61 -4.07 4.38
CA LEU A 404 -18.65 -4.50 3.42
C LEU A 404 -18.93 -6.01 3.49
N ALA A 405 -17.93 -6.84 3.80
CA ALA A 405 -18.13 -8.28 3.90
C ALA A 405 -18.75 -8.66 5.27
N GLN A 406 -20.08 -8.57 5.37
CA GLN A 406 -20.81 -8.77 6.64
C GLN A 406 -21.11 -10.23 6.98
N LYS A 407 -21.18 -11.12 5.97
CA LYS A 407 -21.45 -12.56 6.15
C LYS A 407 -20.21 -13.39 5.86
N GLN A 408 -20.01 -14.44 6.65
CA GLN A 408 -18.84 -15.34 6.56
C GLN A 408 -18.59 -15.89 5.14
N ILE A 409 -19.65 -16.25 4.40
CA ILE A 409 -19.55 -16.76 3.03
C ILE A 409 -18.89 -15.78 2.06
N HIS A 410 -18.89 -14.48 2.37
CA HIS A 410 -18.32 -13.41 1.54
C HIS A 410 -17.01 -12.85 2.10
N PHE A 411 -16.47 -13.41 3.19
CA PHE A 411 -15.23 -12.89 3.76
C PHE A 411 -14.08 -13.05 2.76
N PRO A 412 -13.35 -11.99 2.40
CA PRO A 412 -12.05 -12.11 1.75
C PRO A 412 -10.98 -12.57 2.76
N ILE A 413 -9.82 -12.99 2.27
CA ILE A 413 -8.72 -13.53 3.07
C ILE A 413 -8.31 -12.59 4.21
N THR A 414 -8.31 -11.27 3.98
CA THR A 414 -7.93 -10.26 4.99
C THR A 414 -8.92 -10.22 6.16
N LYS A 415 -10.23 -10.32 5.87
CA LYS A 415 -11.27 -10.44 6.90
C LYS A 415 -11.18 -11.78 7.63
N ALA A 416 -10.93 -12.87 6.91
CA ALA A 416 -10.78 -14.19 7.53
C ALA A 416 -9.58 -14.25 8.48
N ILE A 417 -8.42 -13.70 8.09
CA ILE A 417 -7.25 -13.63 8.99
C ILE A 417 -7.59 -12.84 10.26
N TYR A 418 -8.29 -11.70 10.12
CA TYR A 418 -8.72 -10.92 11.29
C TYR A 418 -9.64 -11.72 12.22
N GLU A 419 -10.64 -12.43 11.69
CA GLU A 419 -11.57 -13.23 12.50
C GLU A 419 -10.88 -14.43 13.16
N LEU A 420 -9.97 -15.10 12.45
CA LEU A 420 -9.15 -16.19 13.01
C LEU A 420 -8.22 -15.70 14.12
N PHE A 421 -7.62 -14.52 13.96
CA PHE A 421 -6.78 -13.92 14.99
C PHE A 421 -7.53 -13.64 16.30
N GLN A 422 -8.82 -13.29 16.20
CA GLN A 422 -9.68 -13.03 17.37
C GLN A 422 -10.11 -14.33 18.09
N MET A 423 -9.89 -15.50 17.49
CA MET A 423 -10.17 -16.77 18.15
C MET A 423 -9.19 -17.01 19.31
N MET A 424 -9.70 -17.50 20.43
CA MET A 424 -8.88 -17.90 21.58
C MET A 424 -8.04 -19.14 21.25
N GLY A 425 -6.93 -19.33 21.96
CA GLY A 425 -6.02 -20.45 21.77
C GLY A 425 -5.14 -20.28 20.53
N GLU A 426 -5.16 -21.26 19.63
CA GLU A 426 -4.26 -21.33 18.46
C GLU A 426 -4.61 -20.35 17.32
N GLY A 427 -5.66 -19.55 17.47
CA GLY A 427 -6.14 -18.62 16.43
C GLY A 427 -5.06 -17.72 15.83
N ARG A 428 -4.11 -17.23 16.64
CA ARG A 428 -3.00 -16.37 16.19
C ARG A 428 -2.01 -17.10 15.27
N PHE A 429 -1.76 -18.38 15.53
CA PHE A 429 -0.87 -19.20 14.70
C PHE A 429 -1.54 -19.58 13.38
N VAL A 430 -2.83 -19.96 13.42
CA VAL A 430 -3.64 -20.24 12.23
C VAL A 430 -3.79 -18.98 11.36
N ALA A 431 -4.03 -17.81 11.97
CA ALA A 431 -4.06 -16.52 11.28
C ALA A 431 -2.70 -16.19 10.64
N SER A 432 -1.59 -16.51 11.32
CA SER A 432 -0.24 -16.35 10.77
C SER A 432 0.00 -17.26 9.58
N ALA A 433 -0.44 -18.52 9.62
CA ALA A 433 -0.36 -19.46 8.50
C ALA A 433 -1.13 -18.96 7.25
N LEU A 434 -2.35 -18.46 7.43
CA LEU A 434 -3.12 -17.84 6.35
C LEU A 434 -2.46 -16.53 5.86
N GLY A 435 -1.83 -15.78 6.77
CA GLY A 435 -0.98 -14.63 6.46
C GLY A 435 0.22 -15.00 5.57
N VAL A 436 0.90 -16.12 5.84
CA VAL A 436 1.99 -16.63 4.98
C VAL A 436 1.48 -16.97 3.58
N TRP A 437 0.30 -17.60 3.45
CA TRP A 437 -0.31 -17.81 2.13
C TRP A 437 -0.52 -16.50 1.38
N ALA A 438 -1.06 -15.48 2.04
CA ALA A 438 -1.23 -14.16 1.44
C ALA A 438 0.12 -13.56 0.98
N MET A 439 1.17 -13.70 1.80
CA MET A 439 2.52 -13.26 1.44
C MET A 439 3.07 -14.01 0.22
N VAL A 440 2.89 -15.33 0.14
CA VAL A 440 3.33 -16.15 -1.00
C VAL A 440 2.61 -15.74 -2.28
N PHE A 441 1.29 -15.55 -2.24
CA PHE A 441 0.51 -15.10 -3.40
C PHE A 441 0.97 -13.72 -3.89
N LEU A 442 1.20 -12.79 -2.97
CA LEU A 442 1.69 -11.47 -3.34
C LEU A 442 3.13 -11.53 -3.87
N ALA A 443 4.01 -12.30 -3.24
CA ALA A 443 5.38 -12.48 -3.70
C ALA A 443 5.44 -13.05 -5.12
N LEU A 444 4.60 -14.05 -5.41
CA LEU A 444 4.46 -14.62 -6.75
C LEU A 444 3.97 -13.57 -7.75
N THR A 445 2.96 -12.78 -7.39
CA THR A 445 2.41 -11.72 -8.24
C THR A 445 3.47 -10.67 -8.57
N ILE A 446 4.21 -10.19 -7.56
CA ILE A 446 5.29 -9.22 -7.73
C ILE A 446 6.44 -9.82 -8.54
N PHE A 447 6.79 -11.08 -8.28
CA PHE A 447 7.82 -11.79 -9.03
C PHE A 447 7.47 -11.88 -10.52
N VAL A 448 6.26 -12.33 -10.86
CA VAL A 448 5.75 -12.37 -12.24
C VAL A 448 5.77 -10.98 -12.86
N THR A 449 5.31 -9.95 -12.14
CA THR A 449 5.33 -8.55 -12.60
C THR A 449 6.75 -8.10 -12.93
N SER A 450 7.71 -8.35 -12.03
CA SER A 450 9.11 -7.94 -12.22
C SER A 450 9.78 -8.67 -13.38
N ARG A 451 9.43 -9.94 -13.64
CA ARG A 451 9.90 -10.69 -14.81
C ARG A 451 9.35 -10.14 -16.12
N ILE A 452 8.07 -9.74 -16.14
CA ILE A 452 7.43 -9.17 -17.34
C ILE A 452 7.97 -7.76 -17.62
N LEU A 453 8.19 -6.94 -16.59
CA LEU A 453 8.64 -5.55 -16.75
C LEU A 453 10.15 -5.38 -16.90
N GLY A 454 10.93 -6.37 -16.48
CA GLY A 454 12.39 -6.27 -16.40
C GLY A 454 12.83 -5.05 -15.55
N LYS A 455 13.83 -4.31 -16.03
CA LYS A 455 14.38 -3.12 -15.32
C LYS A 455 13.42 -1.92 -15.25
N LYS A 456 12.23 -1.97 -15.86
CA LYS A 456 11.31 -0.82 -15.99
C LYS A 456 10.37 -0.62 -14.78
N LEU A 457 10.38 -1.51 -13.79
CA LEU A 457 9.47 -1.42 -12.63
C LEU A 457 9.61 -0.11 -11.85
N GLY A 458 10.83 0.42 -11.73
CA GLY A 458 11.08 1.71 -11.08
C GLY A 458 10.50 2.93 -11.82
N ALA A 459 10.14 2.78 -13.10
CA ALA A 459 9.55 3.86 -13.89
C ALA A 459 8.07 4.12 -13.54
N LEU A 460 7.35 3.14 -12.97
CA LEU A 460 5.93 3.29 -12.60
C LEU A 460 5.71 4.17 -11.36
N PHE A 461 6.72 4.33 -10.52
CA PHE A 461 6.67 5.18 -9.32
C PHE A 461 7.29 6.56 -9.56
N ARG A 462 7.70 6.86 -10.81
CA ARG A 462 8.04 8.22 -11.21
C ARG A 462 6.73 8.93 -11.53
N VAL A 463 6.11 9.52 -10.51
CA VAL A 463 4.96 10.42 -10.67
C VAL A 463 5.44 11.74 -11.24
#